data_AF-A0A0K2B6D0-F1
#
_entry.id   AF-A0A0K2B6D0-F1
#
_cell.length_a   1.000
_cell.length_b   1.000
_cell.length_c   1.000
_cell.angle_alpha   90.00
_cell.angle_beta   90.00
_cell.angle_gamma   90.00
#
_symmetry.space_group_name_H-M   'P 1'
#
loop_
_entity.id
_entity.type
_entity.pdbx_description
1 polymer ?
#
loop_
_entity_poly.entity_id
_entity_poly.type
_entity_poly.pdbx_seq_one_letter_code
_entity_poly.pdbx_strand_id
1 'polypeptide(L)'
;MTDAKKRPSSLADNPPLELYGPEDGGWYTTRVYDWIPLCPQLRDADVRGYLVLRSLVIEKFKNPVRKLTLLDLCELIPSPTPGQPSSLTRVRGILQALSAVQLIATPDGDPVKTSSRASAASKTIRIRVNDLPPEGYAGWRNTEDKLSHVQRLRSAAEAGRKSDPVGSGGATGGGAGRKSDPAGRKSDPGGQKSDPDPANDQPEPDVPLDSSVGTRSGMDVPSARSAVGVRSTSSSGSSEAEDGSGFAAAGKEGSSSDQEDGTAGVPEQRKSDGPELSRDQLAAVRAVEALLPPTLLSLLPYQQFPKRNRAAVLEALESRTVEQLRDRVARRWVAYGYEPALHEGSITQPIGAALELIVPPRYCPDWSCEDGTMIDTGVECRACLERRASRRAARAAGLEVKTGSSKTGGGGRMPECVICRAPFPGAVPDSGECLTCQKETEAALAALSARLDAPDLAWESWAAPAADGPAEDDENTGLDEETVRLRAQLARQFGTPEQVEAYCTEAPF
;
A
#
# COMPACT_ATOMS: atom_id res chain seq x y z
N MET A 1 0.79 35.11 31.20
CA MET A 1 -0.38 34.38 31.74
C MET A 1 -1.62 35.01 31.13
N THR A 2 -2.06 34.48 30.00
CA THR A 2 -3.24 34.98 29.28
C THR A 2 -4.50 34.55 30.02
N ASP A 3 -5.38 35.50 30.30
CA ASP A 3 -6.71 35.28 30.89
C ASP A 3 -7.40 34.08 30.25
N ALA A 4 -7.61 33.03 31.05
CA ALA A 4 -8.39 31.87 30.65
C ALA A 4 -9.85 32.33 30.50
N LYS A 5 -10.20 32.72 29.28
CA LYS A 5 -11.55 33.13 28.87
C LYS A 5 -12.54 32.09 29.41
N LYS A 6 -13.36 32.52 30.38
CA LYS A 6 -14.31 31.69 31.15
C LYS A 6 -15.13 30.83 30.18
N ARG A 7 -14.81 29.54 30.08
CA ARG A 7 -15.56 28.57 29.26
C ARG A 7 -17.02 28.58 29.75
N PRO A 8 -18.02 28.66 28.85
CA PRO A 8 -19.42 28.56 29.24
C PRO A 8 -19.61 27.23 29.99
N SER A 9 -19.99 27.32 31.26
CA SER A 9 -19.77 26.28 32.26
C SER A 9 -20.91 25.27 32.42
N SER A 10 -21.98 25.35 31.64
CA SER A 10 -23.07 24.36 31.67
C SER A 10 -22.96 23.39 30.50
N LEU A 11 -22.37 22.21 30.77
CA LEU A 11 -22.46 21.03 29.90
C LEU A 11 -23.91 20.69 29.50
N ALA A 12 -24.89 21.08 30.32
CA ALA A 12 -26.32 20.83 30.14
C ALA A 12 -26.97 21.55 28.94
N ASP A 13 -26.35 22.60 28.39
CA ASP A 13 -26.98 23.42 27.34
C ASP A 13 -26.59 23.02 25.91
N ASN A 14 -25.86 21.91 25.74
CA ASN A 14 -25.36 21.50 24.44
C ASN A 14 -26.20 20.35 23.88
N PRO A 15 -26.90 20.57 22.75
CA PRO A 15 -27.71 19.51 22.17
C PRO A 15 -26.83 18.33 21.78
N PRO A 16 -27.20 17.10 22.16
CA PRO A 16 -26.51 15.92 21.70
C PRO A 16 -26.65 15.81 20.18
N LEU A 17 -25.59 15.35 19.54
CA LEU A 17 -25.47 15.22 18.10
C LEU A 17 -25.13 13.76 17.79
N GLU A 18 -25.94 13.17 16.92
CA GLU A 18 -25.78 11.80 16.44
C GLU A 18 -25.36 11.84 14.97
N LEU A 19 -24.15 11.35 14.68
CA LEU A 19 -23.66 11.20 13.31
C LEU A 19 -23.91 9.78 12.79
N TYR A 20 -24.48 9.72 11.60
CA TYR A 20 -24.77 8.51 10.83
C TYR A 20 -23.94 8.50 9.55
N GLY A 21 -23.50 7.32 9.13
CA GLY A 21 -22.89 7.13 7.82
C GLY A 21 -23.91 7.18 6.69
N PRO A 22 -23.43 7.22 5.43
CA PRO A 22 -24.24 6.96 4.25
C PRO A 22 -25.04 5.65 4.35
N GLU A 23 -26.04 5.46 3.47
CA GLU A 23 -26.85 4.23 3.43
C GLU A 23 -26.14 3.05 2.75
N ASP A 24 -25.00 3.31 2.10
CA ASP A 24 -24.32 2.39 1.18
C ASP A 24 -23.57 1.23 1.87
N GLY A 25 -23.91 0.90 3.12
CA GLY A 25 -23.44 -0.35 3.75
C GLY A 25 -21.99 -0.34 4.27
N GLY A 26 -21.43 0.82 4.62
CA GLY A 26 -20.30 0.89 5.57
C GLY A 26 -18.88 0.98 5.00
N TRP A 27 -18.68 0.90 3.67
CA TRP A 27 -17.34 0.97 3.07
C TRP A 27 -16.88 2.40 2.82
N TYR A 28 -16.54 3.11 3.90
CA TYR A 28 -16.10 4.51 3.81
C TYR A 28 -14.58 4.61 3.78
N THR A 29 -14.03 4.78 2.58
CA THR A 29 -12.59 5.06 2.43
C THR A 29 -12.26 6.47 2.91
N THR A 30 -11.00 6.75 3.28
CA THR A 30 -10.55 8.12 3.58
C THR A 30 -10.54 9.05 2.36
N ARG A 31 -10.87 8.54 1.16
CA ARG A 31 -10.87 9.31 -0.08
C ARG A 31 -12.11 10.17 -0.20
N VAL A 32 -11.92 11.42 -0.57
CA VAL A 32 -12.96 12.43 -0.74
C VAL A 32 -13.19 12.60 -2.22
N TYR A 33 -14.45 12.69 -2.66
CA TYR A 33 -14.75 12.92 -4.06
C TYR A 33 -14.34 14.33 -4.48
N ASP A 34 -13.69 14.45 -5.63
CA ASP A 34 -13.18 15.71 -6.18
C ASP A 34 -14.24 16.82 -6.30
N TRP A 35 -15.50 16.48 -6.55
CA TRP A 35 -16.56 17.48 -6.69
C TRP A 35 -16.74 18.34 -5.43
N ILE A 36 -16.44 17.77 -4.25
CA ILE A 36 -16.63 18.42 -2.93
C ILE A 36 -15.72 19.65 -2.78
N PRO A 37 -14.38 19.55 -2.90
CA PRO A 37 -13.50 20.72 -2.85
C PRO A 37 -13.68 21.66 -4.05
N LEU A 38 -14.33 21.22 -5.14
CA LEU A 38 -14.60 22.04 -6.32
C LEU A 38 -15.98 22.72 -6.30
N CYS A 39 -16.79 22.44 -5.29
CA CYS A 39 -18.15 22.95 -5.15
C CYS A 39 -18.15 24.47 -4.91
N PRO A 40 -18.71 25.29 -5.82
CA PRO A 40 -18.63 26.75 -5.71
C PRO A 40 -19.45 27.32 -4.54
N GLN A 41 -20.40 26.55 -3.99
CA GLN A 41 -21.19 26.93 -2.83
C GLN A 41 -20.47 26.68 -1.49
N LEU A 42 -19.36 25.93 -1.49
CA LEU A 42 -18.60 25.60 -0.29
C LEU A 42 -17.35 26.47 -0.19
N ARG A 43 -17.07 26.95 1.02
CA ARG A 43 -15.79 27.58 1.37
C ARG A 43 -14.83 26.52 1.89
N ASP A 44 -13.54 26.85 1.93
CA ASP A 44 -12.50 25.98 2.50
C ASP A 44 -12.84 25.46 3.90
N ALA A 45 -13.42 26.32 4.74
CA ALA A 45 -13.82 25.94 6.10
C ALA A 45 -14.95 24.90 6.10
N ASP A 46 -15.87 24.97 5.14
CA ASP A 46 -16.99 24.05 5.02
C ASP A 46 -16.47 22.67 4.57
N VAL A 47 -15.58 22.65 3.56
CA VAL A 47 -14.90 21.43 3.07
C VAL A 47 -14.12 20.76 4.21
N ARG A 48 -13.30 21.51 4.95
CA ARG A 48 -12.56 20.95 6.10
C ARG A 48 -13.49 20.43 7.18
N GLY A 49 -14.58 21.15 7.48
CA GLY A 49 -15.60 20.69 8.42
C GLY A 49 -16.22 19.35 8.00
N TYR A 50 -16.52 19.20 6.72
CA TYR A 50 -16.99 17.93 6.16
C TYR A 50 -15.96 16.80 6.30
N LEU A 51 -14.68 17.05 6.04
CA LEU A 51 -13.62 16.05 6.25
C LEU A 51 -13.57 15.53 7.70
N VAL A 52 -13.70 16.45 8.67
CA VAL A 52 -13.78 16.10 10.08
C VAL A 52 -15.00 15.24 10.36
N LEU A 53 -16.19 15.66 9.94
CA LEU A 53 -17.44 14.90 10.14
C LEU A 53 -17.34 13.50 9.53
N ARG A 54 -16.85 13.40 8.30
CA ARG A 54 -16.65 12.14 7.59
C ARG A 54 -15.67 11.21 8.31
N SER A 55 -14.54 11.73 8.78
CA SER A 55 -13.53 10.94 9.51
C SER A 55 -14.05 10.34 10.82
N LEU A 56 -15.04 10.99 11.44
CA LEU A 56 -15.66 10.48 12.67
C LEU A 56 -16.52 9.24 12.39
N VAL A 57 -17.02 9.09 11.16
CA VAL A 57 -17.97 8.05 10.76
C VAL A 57 -17.30 6.85 10.06
N ILE A 58 -16.00 6.93 9.75
CA ILE A 58 -15.26 5.84 9.10
C ILE A 58 -15.16 4.59 10.02
N GLU A 59 -15.40 3.43 9.40
CA GLU A 59 -15.50 2.02 9.80
C GLU A 59 -14.77 1.51 11.06
N LYS A 60 -13.76 2.20 11.59
CA LYS A 60 -12.97 1.73 12.74
C LYS A 60 -13.73 1.60 14.06
N PHE A 61 -15.02 1.94 14.10
CA PHE A 61 -15.80 2.02 15.34
C PHE A 61 -16.99 1.06 15.26
N LYS A 62 -17.05 0.12 16.21
CA LYS A 62 -18.10 -0.91 16.33
C LYS A 62 -19.54 -0.35 16.41
N ASN A 63 -19.69 0.96 16.64
CA ASN A 63 -20.98 1.62 16.74
C ASN A 63 -21.24 2.45 15.47
N PRO A 64 -22.33 2.17 14.72
CA PRO A 64 -22.66 2.91 13.50
C PRO A 64 -23.07 4.37 13.76
N VAL A 65 -23.43 4.70 15.00
CA VAL A 65 -23.86 6.04 15.42
C VAL A 65 -22.87 6.64 16.40
N ARG A 66 -22.32 7.78 16.04
CA ARG A 66 -21.38 8.56 16.85
C ARG A 66 -22.14 9.63 17.63
N LYS A 67 -22.03 9.60 18.96
CA LYS A 67 -22.61 10.61 19.85
C LYS A 67 -21.54 11.63 20.22
N LEU A 68 -21.83 12.90 19.99
CA LEU A 68 -21.00 14.05 20.34
C LEU A 68 -21.88 15.27 20.61
N THR A 69 -21.29 16.42 20.88
CA THR A 69 -21.98 17.71 21.06
C THR A 69 -21.52 18.73 20.02
N LEU A 70 -22.24 19.84 19.88
CA LEU A 70 -21.77 20.95 19.04
C LEU A 70 -20.46 21.57 19.55
N LEU A 71 -20.17 21.50 20.84
CA LEU A 71 -18.90 21.97 21.39
C LEU A 71 -17.73 21.06 21.01
N ASP A 72 -17.96 19.74 20.93
CA ASP A 72 -16.94 18.82 20.43
C ASP A 72 -16.57 19.16 18.97
N LEU A 73 -17.56 19.53 18.14
CA LEU A 73 -17.29 20.02 16.79
C LEU A 73 -16.51 21.34 16.77
N CYS A 74 -16.76 22.24 17.73
CA CYS A 74 -15.97 23.48 17.86
C CYS A 74 -14.50 23.20 18.15
N GLU A 75 -14.19 22.20 18.98
CA GLU A 75 -12.81 21.80 19.30
C GLU A 75 -12.15 21.03 18.15
N LEU A 76 -12.92 20.21 17.41
CA LEU A 76 -12.40 19.40 16.31
C LEU A 76 -12.20 20.19 15.01
N ILE A 77 -13.06 21.17 14.72
CA ILE A 77 -12.97 21.95 13.48
C ILE A 77 -12.00 23.12 13.69
N PRO A 78 -10.90 23.22 12.92
CA PRO A 78 -9.91 24.25 13.12
C PRO A 78 -10.47 25.67 12.90
N SER A 79 -10.18 26.53 13.86
CA SER A 79 -10.42 27.98 13.79
C SER A 79 -9.44 28.64 12.82
N PRO A 80 -9.79 29.78 12.22
CA PRO A 80 -8.83 30.58 11.45
C PRO A 80 -7.73 31.16 12.34
N THR A 81 -7.97 31.27 13.65
CA THR A 81 -6.96 31.64 14.64
C THR A 81 -6.26 30.38 15.15
N PRO A 82 -4.94 30.22 14.94
CA PRO A 82 -4.20 29.05 15.41
C PRO A 82 -4.36 28.84 16.92
N GLY A 83 -4.59 27.58 17.33
CA GLY A 83 -4.69 27.19 18.73
C GLY A 83 -6.00 27.57 19.44
N GLN A 84 -6.98 28.14 18.73
CA GLN A 84 -8.31 28.44 19.28
C GLN A 84 -9.36 27.47 18.72
N PRO A 85 -10.38 27.08 19.49
CA PRO A 85 -11.52 26.34 18.96
C PRO A 85 -12.35 27.22 18.01
N SER A 86 -13.05 26.58 17.07
CA SER A 86 -14.04 27.26 16.24
C SER A 86 -15.19 27.81 17.10
N SER A 87 -15.78 28.94 16.70
CA SER A 87 -16.98 29.44 17.37
C SER A 87 -18.21 28.61 16.99
N LEU A 88 -19.19 28.51 17.90
CA LEU A 88 -20.48 27.85 17.62
C LEU A 88 -21.17 28.43 16.38
N THR A 89 -21.12 29.75 16.19
CA THR A 89 -21.68 30.42 15.02
C THR A 89 -21.01 29.94 13.74
N ARG A 90 -19.69 29.75 13.73
CA ARG A 90 -18.95 29.22 12.58
C ARG A 90 -19.33 27.78 12.30
N VAL A 91 -19.36 26.91 13.31
CA VAL A 91 -19.75 25.50 13.15
C VAL A 91 -21.18 25.38 12.61
N ARG A 92 -22.13 26.16 13.14
CA ARG A 92 -23.51 26.21 12.60
C ARG A 92 -23.54 26.68 11.15
N GLY A 93 -22.75 27.68 10.79
CA GLY A 93 -22.61 28.14 9.40
C GLY A 93 -22.05 27.06 8.47
N ILE A 94 -21.07 26.28 8.94
CA ILE A 94 -20.52 25.13 8.20
C ILE A 94 -21.61 24.06 8.00
N LEU A 95 -22.31 23.67 9.06
CA LEU A 95 -23.40 22.69 8.96
C LEU A 95 -24.51 23.15 8.01
N GLN A 96 -24.87 24.44 8.05
CA GLN A 96 -25.85 25.01 7.13
C GLN A 96 -25.37 24.96 5.67
N ALA A 97 -24.11 25.31 5.39
CA ALA A 97 -23.54 25.27 4.04
C ALA A 97 -23.48 23.83 3.50
N LEU A 98 -23.02 22.88 4.32
CA LEU A 98 -23.00 21.46 3.96
C LEU A 98 -24.40 20.90 3.72
N SER A 99 -25.38 21.33 4.52
CA SER A 99 -26.76 20.91 4.33
C SER A 99 -27.39 21.50 3.07
N ALA A 100 -27.03 22.73 2.69
CA ALA A 100 -27.53 23.38 1.49
C ALA A 100 -27.09 22.65 0.20
N VAL A 101 -25.93 21.98 0.22
CA VAL A 101 -25.45 21.14 -0.89
C VAL A 101 -25.72 19.65 -0.68
N GLN A 102 -26.53 19.29 0.32
CA GLN A 102 -26.91 17.92 0.68
C GLN A 102 -25.74 16.97 1.02
N LEU A 103 -24.55 17.50 1.36
CA LEU A 103 -23.45 16.70 1.91
C LEU A 103 -23.74 16.21 3.32
N ILE A 104 -24.66 16.88 4.01
CA ILE A 104 -25.29 16.37 5.21
C ILE A 104 -26.81 16.55 5.15
N ALA A 105 -27.53 15.61 5.73
CA ALA A 105 -28.99 15.65 5.85
C ALA A 105 -29.43 15.07 7.20
N THR A 106 -30.70 15.16 7.55
CA THR A 106 -31.26 14.28 8.60
C THR A 106 -31.30 12.84 8.08
N PRO A 107 -31.48 11.83 8.95
CA PRO A 107 -31.69 10.45 8.51
C PRO A 107 -32.90 10.28 7.59
N ASP A 108 -33.84 11.23 7.61
CA ASP A 108 -35.03 11.26 6.77
C ASP A 108 -34.80 12.00 5.43
N GLY A 109 -33.59 12.52 5.19
CA GLY A 109 -33.22 13.26 3.98
C GLY A 109 -33.50 14.76 4.02
N ASP A 110 -34.04 15.29 5.12
CA ASP A 110 -34.33 16.72 5.26
C ASP A 110 -33.08 17.57 5.50
N PRO A 111 -33.11 18.89 5.19
CA PRO A 111 -32.05 19.80 5.57
C PRO A 111 -31.82 19.86 7.08
N VAL A 112 -30.55 19.82 7.49
CA VAL A 112 -30.14 19.92 8.90
C VAL A 112 -30.37 21.34 9.40
N LYS A 113 -31.27 21.49 10.38
CA LYS A 113 -31.56 22.78 11.01
C LYS A 113 -30.93 22.86 12.39
N THR A 114 -29.99 23.77 12.57
CA THR A 114 -29.46 24.12 13.90
C THR A 114 -30.17 25.35 14.42
N SER A 115 -30.75 25.28 15.62
CA SER A 115 -31.38 26.43 16.28
C SER A 115 -30.60 26.84 17.52
N SER A 116 -30.55 28.15 17.80
CA SER A 116 -29.99 28.71 19.03
C SER A 116 -31.04 28.91 20.14
N ARG A 117 -32.32 28.64 19.86
CA ARG A 117 -33.40 28.81 20.83
C ARG A 117 -33.24 27.77 21.95
N ALA A 118 -33.53 28.16 23.19
CA ALA A 118 -33.43 27.28 24.36
C ALA A 118 -34.23 25.98 24.21
N SER A 119 -35.39 26.03 23.55
CA SER A 119 -36.21 24.84 23.27
C SER A 119 -35.56 23.83 22.33
N ALA A 120 -34.53 24.23 21.57
CA ALA A 120 -33.79 23.34 20.69
C ALA A 120 -32.57 22.70 21.38
N ALA A 121 -32.16 23.20 22.55
CA ALA A 121 -31.01 22.66 23.28
C ALA A 121 -31.23 21.22 23.77
N SER A 122 -32.49 20.82 24.02
CA SER A 122 -32.84 19.45 24.42
C SER A 122 -33.03 18.48 23.26
N LYS A 123 -33.14 18.97 22.01
CA LYS A 123 -33.42 18.12 20.86
C LYS A 123 -32.11 17.57 20.27
N THR A 124 -31.98 16.25 20.25
CA THR A 124 -30.87 15.58 19.58
C THR A 124 -30.86 15.93 18.09
N ILE A 125 -29.72 16.43 17.60
CA ILE A 125 -29.50 16.72 16.19
C ILE A 125 -28.96 15.44 15.53
N ARG A 126 -29.74 14.85 14.64
CA ARG A 126 -29.32 13.68 13.87
C ARG A 126 -28.81 14.12 12.50
N ILE A 127 -27.58 13.77 12.18
CA ILE A 127 -26.90 14.15 10.94
C ILE A 127 -26.42 12.89 10.24
N ARG A 128 -26.88 12.70 9.00
CA ARG A 128 -26.34 11.74 8.04
C ARG A 128 -25.33 12.45 7.15
N VAL A 129 -24.17 11.83 6.97
CA VAL A 129 -23.13 12.30 6.04
C VAL A 129 -23.34 11.61 4.68
N ASN A 130 -23.32 12.38 3.60
CA ASN A 130 -23.44 11.90 2.22
C ASN A 130 -22.15 12.22 1.44
N ASP A 131 -21.83 11.40 0.44
CA ASP A 131 -20.63 11.56 -0.39
C ASP A 131 -20.96 11.91 -1.86
N LEU A 132 -22.16 11.55 -2.31
CA LEU A 132 -22.61 11.77 -3.69
C LEU A 132 -23.20 13.18 -3.85
N PRO A 133 -23.02 13.81 -5.03
CA PRO A 133 -23.63 15.09 -5.30
C PRO A 133 -25.17 14.96 -5.38
N PRO A 134 -25.92 16.01 -5.00
CA PRO A 134 -27.37 15.99 -5.13
C PRO A 134 -27.81 15.82 -6.59
N GLU A 135 -29.00 15.26 -6.80
CA GLU A 135 -29.59 15.17 -8.14
C GLU A 135 -29.64 16.55 -8.80
N GLY A 136 -29.13 16.64 -10.03
CA GLY A 136 -29.06 17.91 -10.77
C GLY A 136 -27.87 18.82 -10.41
N TYR A 137 -26.89 18.36 -9.63
CA TYR A 137 -25.67 19.14 -9.38
C TYR A 137 -24.96 19.53 -10.70
N ALA A 138 -24.89 20.84 -10.96
CA ALA A 138 -24.34 21.42 -12.18
C ALA A 138 -22.87 21.89 -12.05
N GLY A 139 -22.22 21.63 -10.92
CA GLY A 139 -20.83 22.01 -10.69
C GLY A 139 -19.82 21.04 -11.33
N TRP A 140 -18.53 21.27 -11.04
CA TRP A 140 -17.44 20.43 -11.55
C TRP A 140 -17.51 19.02 -10.94
N ARG A 141 -17.44 17.99 -11.79
CA ARG A 141 -17.48 16.58 -11.36
C ARG A 141 -16.14 16.11 -10.81
N ASN A 142 -15.05 16.58 -11.40
CA ASN A 142 -13.69 16.22 -11.02
C ASN A 142 -12.70 17.37 -11.36
N THR A 143 -11.47 17.22 -10.88
CA THR A 143 -10.41 18.24 -11.04
C THR A 143 -9.97 18.41 -12.49
N GLU A 144 -9.97 17.32 -13.27
CA GLU A 144 -9.53 17.30 -14.67
C GLU A 144 -10.47 18.12 -15.57
N ASP A 145 -11.78 18.00 -15.37
CA ASP A 145 -12.81 18.78 -16.08
C ASP A 145 -12.61 20.29 -15.84
N LYS A 146 -12.35 20.66 -14.58
CA LYS A 146 -12.10 22.05 -14.20
C LYS A 146 -10.78 22.56 -14.78
N LEU A 147 -9.73 21.76 -14.72
CA LEU A 147 -8.42 22.10 -15.28
C LEU A 147 -8.51 22.34 -16.78
N SER A 148 -9.17 21.43 -17.51
CA SER A 148 -9.42 21.55 -18.95
C SER A 148 -10.17 22.83 -19.30
N HIS A 149 -11.17 23.21 -18.49
CA HIS A 149 -11.88 24.47 -18.67
C HIS A 149 -10.99 25.69 -18.44
N VAL A 150 -10.20 25.70 -17.37
CA VAL A 150 -9.26 26.80 -17.06
C VAL A 150 -8.21 26.96 -18.16
N GLN A 151 -7.66 25.86 -18.67
CA GLN A 151 -6.71 25.88 -19.79
C GLN A 151 -7.36 26.47 -21.04
N ARG A 152 -8.59 26.09 -21.37
CA ARG A 152 -9.33 26.66 -22.52
C ARG A 152 -9.54 28.17 -22.38
N LEU A 153 -9.92 28.64 -21.19
CA LEU A 153 -10.05 30.08 -20.92
C LEU A 153 -8.73 30.82 -21.07
N ARG A 154 -7.63 30.22 -20.58
CA ARG A 154 -6.28 30.80 -20.72
C ARG A 154 -5.86 30.89 -22.19
N SER A 155 -6.04 29.82 -22.97
CA SER A 155 -5.72 29.83 -24.40
C SER A 155 -6.57 30.84 -25.19
N ALA A 156 -7.85 31.00 -24.84
CA ALA A 156 -8.71 32.01 -25.45
C ALA A 156 -8.26 33.45 -25.12
N ALA A 157 -7.87 33.70 -23.87
CA ALA A 157 -7.35 35.00 -23.45
C ALA A 157 -6.01 35.34 -24.12
N GLU A 158 -5.13 34.36 -24.31
CA GLU A 158 -3.85 34.54 -25.02
C GLU A 158 -4.05 34.79 -26.52
N ALA A 159 -5.02 34.11 -27.16
CA ALA A 159 -5.36 34.34 -28.56
C ALA A 159 -5.85 35.78 -28.80
N GLY A 160 -6.61 36.36 -27.86
CA GLY A 160 -7.10 37.74 -27.96
C GLY A 160 -6.03 38.83 -27.82
N ARG A 161 -4.85 38.52 -27.26
CA ARG A 161 -3.76 39.50 -27.08
C ARG A 161 -2.81 39.60 -28.27
N LYS A 162 -2.80 38.62 -29.19
CA LYS A 162 -1.89 38.63 -30.35
C LYS A 162 -2.38 39.46 -31.54
N SER A 163 -3.53 40.12 -31.40
CA SER A 163 -4.14 40.96 -32.44
C SER A 163 -3.91 42.46 -32.25
N ASP A 164 -3.08 42.89 -31.29
CA ASP A 164 -2.64 44.29 -31.28
C ASP A 164 -1.80 44.55 -32.54
N PRO A 165 -2.24 45.45 -33.43
CA PRO A 165 -1.52 45.70 -34.66
C PRO A 165 -0.17 46.29 -34.30
N VAL A 166 0.89 45.54 -34.60
CA VAL A 166 2.27 46.02 -34.59
C VAL A 166 2.26 47.37 -35.29
N GLY A 167 2.52 48.43 -34.51
CA GLY A 167 2.57 49.79 -34.99
C GLY A 167 3.44 49.83 -36.22
N SER A 168 2.80 49.99 -37.38
CA SER A 168 3.48 50.21 -38.64
C SER A 168 4.17 51.56 -38.47
N GLY A 169 5.46 51.51 -38.16
CA GLY A 169 6.35 52.66 -38.11
C GLY A 169 6.41 53.30 -39.47
N GLY A 170 5.44 54.16 -39.76
CA GLY A 170 5.47 55.14 -40.82
C GLY A 170 6.31 56.33 -40.37
N ALA A 171 7.61 56.26 -40.63
CA ALA A 171 8.45 57.44 -40.72
C ALA A 171 8.00 58.28 -41.93
N THR A 172 7.71 59.57 -41.71
CA THR A 172 7.74 60.74 -42.61
C THR A 172 6.81 61.78 -41.98
N GLY A 173 7.11 63.05 -41.79
CA GLY A 173 8.19 63.95 -42.16
C GLY A 173 7.74 65.33 -41.65
N GLY A 174 8.68 66.26 -41.47
CA GLY A 174 8.38 67.61 -40.99
C GLY A 174 7.32 68.34 -41.83
N GLY A 175 6.50 69.16 -41.18
CA GLY A 175 5.52 70.01 -41.85
C GLY A 175 4.75 70.86 -40.86
N ALA A 176 5.01 72.15 -40.88
CA ALA A 176 4.56 73.15 -39.93
C ALA A 176 3.04 73.36 -39.87
N GLY A 177 2.57 73.76 -38.68
CA GLY A 177 1.55 74.80 -38.54
C GLY A 177 0.10 74.35 -38.34
N ARG A 178 -0.39 74.60 -37.11
CA ARG A 178 -1.75 75.05 -36.70
C ARG A 178 -1.88 74.73 -35.20
N LYS A 179 -1.63 75.66 -34.27
CA LYS A 179 -2.53 76.76 -33.84
C LYS A 179 -4.00 76.37 -33.97
N SER A 180 -4.58 75.90 -32.86
CA SER A 180 -5.81 76.45 -32.29
C SER A 180 -6.09 75.77 -30.95
N ASP A 181 -5.98 76.57 -29.89
CA ASP A 181 -6.75 76.41 -28.67
C ASP A 181 -8.26 76.19 -28.99
N PRO A 182 -9.02 75.59 -28.08
CA PRO A 182 -9.83 76.49 -27.29
C PRO A 182 -9.54 76.36 -25.79
N ALA A 183 -9.29 77.54 -25.25
CA ALA A 183 -9.25 77.82 -23.83
C ALA A 183 -10.57 77.44 -23.15
N GLY A 184 -10.44 76.99 -21.91
CA GLY A 184 -11.48 77.22 -20.91
C GLY A 184 -12.18 75.98 -20.40
N ARG A 185 -11.55 75.31 -19.43
CA ARG A 185 -12.16 75.26 -18.09
C ARG A 185 -11.10 74.91 -17.05
N LYS A 186 -10.67 75.97 -16.36
CA LYS A 186 -10.10 75.91 -15.02
C LYS A 186 -11.18 75.33 -14.10
N SER A 187 -10.88 74.20 -13.46
CA SER A 187 -11.33 73.85 -12.11
C SER A 187 -10.56 72.60 -11.66
N ASP A 188 -9.31 72.82 -11.26
CA ASP A 188 -8.79 72.17 -10.06
C ASP A 188 -9.44 72.87 -8.84
N PRO A 189 -9.63 72.22 -7.68
CA PRO A 189 -8.55 71.48 -7.04
C PRO A 189 -8.90 70.18 -6.31
N GLY A 190 -7.92 69.28 -6.31
CA GLY A 190 -7.35 68.83 -5.03
C GLY A 190 -7.69 67.41 -4.62
N GLY A 191 -6.72 66.50 -4.79
CA GLY A 191 -6.56 65.39 -3.85
C GLY A 191 -6.34 64.00 -4.42
N GLN A 192 -5.90 63.83 -5.67
CA GLN A 192 -5.29 62.55 -6.07
C GLN A 192 -3.78 62.67 -5.90
N LYS A 193 -3.27 62.12 -4.79
CA LYS A 193 -1.85 61.80 -4.68
C LYS A 193 -1.60 60.58 -5.54
N SER A 194 -0.68 60.80 -6.46
CA SER A 194 -0.13 59.91 -7.45
C SER A 194 0.15 58.50 -6.95
N ASP A 195 -0.11 57.56 -7.85
CA ASP A 195 0.70 56.37 -8.04
C ASP A 195 2.20 56.71 -7.90
N PRO A 196 2.98 55.90 -7.16
CA PRO A 196 4.37 55.72 -7.49
C PRO A 196 4.50 54.62 -8.55
N ASP A 197 5.32 54.94 -9.53
CA ASP A 197 5.88 54.10 -10.58
C ASP A 197 6.15 52.64 -10.16
N PRO A 198 6.08 51.67 -11.11
CA PRO A 198 6.56 50.32 -10.87
C PRO A 198 8.08 50.35 -10.78
N ALA A 199 8.57 50.60 -9.57
CA ALA A 199 9.95 50.39 -9.20
C ALA A 199 10.25 48.90 -9.26
N ASN A 200 11.17 48.57 -10.18
CA ASN A 200 12.32 47.71 -9.97
C ASN A 200 12.05 46.32 -9.40
N ASP A 201 12.34 45.33 -10.27
CA ASP A 201 12.89 44.02 -9.94
C ASP A 201 13.40 43.90 -8.50
N GLN A 202 12.56 43.31 -7.65
CA GLN A 202 13.03 42.68 -6.42
C GLN A 202 13.31 41.20 -6.74
N PRO A 203 14.54 40.74 -6.50
CA PRO A 203 14.91 39.34 -6.74
C PRO A 203 14.09 38.42 -5.84
N GLU A 204 13.66 37.30 -6.42
CA GLU A 204 13.08 36.18 -5.68
C GLU A 204 14.01 35.85 -4.50
N PRO A 205 13.50 35.74 -3.27
CA PRO A 205 14.29 35.23 -2.17
C PRO A 205 14.58 33.75 -2.46
N ASP A 206 15.83 33.44 -2.77
CA ASP A 206 16.38 32.09 -2.78
C ASP A 206 16.03 31.42 -1.45
N VAL A 207 14.99 30.58 -1.48
CA VAL A 207 14.68 29.65 -0.41
C VAL A 207 15.65 28.48 -0.61
N PRO A 208 16.58 28.20 0.31
CA PRO A 208 17.48 27.07 0.17
C PRO A 208 16.66 25.78 0.36
N LEU A 209 16.22 25.18 -0.75
CA LEU A 209 15.72 23.81 -0.76
C LEU A 209 16.93 22.87 -0.78
N ASP A 210 17.58 22.75 0.38
CA ASP A 210 18.47 21.62 0.66
C ASP A 210 17.62 20.35 0.75
N SER A 211 17.42 19.69 -0.39
CA SER A 211 16.94 18.31 -0.44
C SER A 211 18.09 17.35 -0.22
N SER A 212 18.61 17.31 1.00
CA SER A 212 19.38 16.17 1.50
C SER A 212 18.43 15.17 2.17
N VAL A 213 17.85 14.27 1.39
CA VAL A 213 17.20 13.06 1.93
C VAL A 213 18.31 12.09 2.33
N GLY A 214 18.89 12.35 3.51
CA GLY A 214 19.76 11.44 4.22
C GLY A 214 18.96 10.58 5.18
N THR A 215 18.93 9.29 4.92
CA THR A 215 18.44 8.23 5.79
C THR A 215 19.15 8.28 7.15
N ARG A 216 18.47 8.72 8.23
CA ARG A 216 18.88 8.37 9.61
C ARG A 216 17.69 8.07 10.52
N SER A 217 17.65 6.78 10.85
CA SER A 217 17.04 6.17 12.03
C SER A 217 17.53 6.85 13.33
N GLY A 218 16.65 7.03 14.32
CA GLY A 218 17.05 7.46 15.67
C GLY A 218 15.91 8.02 16.51
N MET A 219 15.61 7.33 17.60
CA MET A 219 14.67 7.60 18.69
C MET A 219 14.66 9.05 19.23
N ASP A 220 13.48 9.56 19.61
CA ASP A 220 13.07 9.72 21.02
C ASP A 220 11.83 10.64 21.13
N VAL A 221 10.74 10.12 21.70
CA VAL A 221 9.58 10.94 22.11
C VAL A 221 9.27 10.64 23.58
N PRO A 222 9.23 11.65 24.46
CA PRO A 222 9.02 11.45 25.88
C PRO A 222 7.56 11.11 26.20
N SER A 223 7.43 10.10 27.07
CA SER A 223 6.20 9.66 27.72
C SER A 223 5.74 10.69 28.77
N ALA A 224 4.49 11.14 28.66
CA ALA A 224 3.82 11.91 29.71
C ALA A 224 2.38 11.41 29.89
N ARG A 225 2.18 10.52 30.88
CA ARG A 225 0.87 10.28 31.52
C ARG A 225 1.07 10.18 33.02
N SER A 226 0.91 11.31 33.71
CA SER A 226 0.52 11.34 35.12
C SER A 226 -0.99 11.52 35.17
N ALA A 227 -1.71 10.53 35.70
CA ALA A 227 -3.08 10.71 36.16
C ALA A 227 -3.13 10.31 37.64
N VAL A 228 -3.39 11.32 38.45
CA VAL A 228 -3.49 11.31 39.91
C VAL A 228 -4.73 10.51 40.33
N GLY A 229 -4.53 9.57 41.25
CA GLY A 229 -5.60 8.89 41.96
C GLY A 229 -6.29 9.85 42.94
N VAL A 230 -7.62 9.94 42.85
CA VAL A 230 -8.46 10.65 43.82
C VAL A 230 -9.33 9.63 44.54
N ARG A 231 -9.12 9.59 45.86
CA ARG A 231 -9.96 8.92 46.85
C ARG A 231 -11.36 9.54 46.87
N SER A 232 -12.39 8.73 47.05
CA SER A 232 -13.62 9.17 47.72
C SER A 232 -14.21 8.01 48.51
N THR A 233 -14.34 8.27 49.80
CA THR A 233 -14.84 7.44 50.88
C THR A 233 -16.34 7.66 51.10
N SER A 234 -17.00 6.66 51.70
CA SER A 234 -18.24 6.74 52.53
C SER A 234 -19.55 7.18 51.82
N SER A 235 -20.76 6.69 52.11
CA SER A 235 -21.30 5.82 53.18
C SER A 235 -22.78 5.49 52.87
N SER A 236 -23.28 4.40 53.50
CA SER A 236 -24.66 4.17 53.99
C SER A 236 -25.61 3.24 53.23
N GLY A 237 -26.12 2.25 54.00
CA GLY A 237 -27.44 1.61 53.83
C GLY A 237 -27.41 0.13 53.44
N SER A 238 -27.12 -0.83 54.34
CA SER A 238 -28.06 -1.51 55.25
C SER A 238 -29.02 -2.52 54.59
N SER A 239 -28.76 -3.82 54.75
CA SER A 239 -29.77 -4.79 55.22
C SER A 239 -29.12 -6.14 55.54
N GLU A 240 -29.57 -6.69 56.65
CA GLU A 240 -29.17 -7.88 57.40
C GLU A 240 -29.38 -9.20 56.65
N ALA A 241 -28.57 -10.23 56.97
CA ALA A 241 -29.05 -11.50 57.53
C ALA A 241 -27.91 -12.55 57.64
N GLU A 242 -27.60 -12.88 58.90
CA GLU A 242 -27.42 -14.19 59.53
C GLU A 242 -26.51 -15.30 58.94
N ASP A 243 -25.70 -15.80 59.88
CA ASP A 243 -25.34 -17.18 60.18
C ASP A 243 -24.56 -18.04 59.19
N GLY A 244 -23.43 -18.53 59.70
CA GLY A 244 -22.86 -19.80 59.26
C GLY A 244 -21.37 -19.94 59.50
N SER A 245 -21.01 -20.54 60.64
CA SER A 245 -20.05 -21.66 60.71
C SER A 245 -18.76 -21.50 59.89
N GLY A 246 -17.63 -21.17 60.49
CA GLY A 246 -16.83 -22.18 61.20
C GLY A 246 -15.79 -22.80 60.27
N PHE A 247 -14.51 -22.74 60.63
CA PHE A 247 -13.44 -23.75 60.45
C PHE A 247 -12.06 -23.08 60.43
N ALA A 248 -11.26 -23.51 61.39
CA ALA A 248 -9.85 -23.20 61.56
C ALA A 248 -8.97 -24.09 60.69
N ALA A 249 -7.90 -23.52 60.12
CA ALA A 249 -6.60 -24.16 59.88
C ALA A 249 -5.63 -23.05 59.43
N ALA A 250 -4.72 -22.59 60.29
CA ALA A 250 -3.42 -23.20 60.56
C ALA A 250 -2.41 -23.03 59.40
N GLY A 251 -1.52 -22.04 59.58
CA GLY A 251 -0.08 -22.18 59.38
C GLY A 251 0.47 -22.18 57.95
N LYS A 252 1.19 -21.11 57.60
CA LYS A 252 2.65 -21.19 57.44
C LYS A 252 3.26 -19.81 57.26
N GLU A 253 4.05 -19.42 58.26
CA GLU A 253 5.15 -18.48 58.12
C GLU A 253 6.19 -19.07 57.16
N GLY A 254 6.76 -18.22 56.33
CA GLY A 254 7.76 -18.60 55.32
C GLY A 254 8.48 -17.36 54.81
N SER A 255 9.31 -16.80 55.68
CA SER A 255 10.34 -15.81 55.38
C SER A 255 11.39 -16.41 54.45
N SER A 256 11.72 -15.73 53.34
CA SER A 256 13.10 -15.62 52.87
C SER A 256 13.23 -14.48 51.85
N SER A 257 13.91 -13.43 52.30
CA SER A 257 14.75 -12.56 51.48
C SER A 257 15.73 -13.39 50.65
N ASP A 258 15.89 -13.05 49.37
CA ASP A 258 17.20 -13.12 48.71
C ASP A 258 17.25 -12.06 47.60
N GLN A 259 18.12 -11.07 47.84
CA GLN A 259 18.78 -10.28 46.81
C GLN A 259 19.68 -11.23 46.03
N GLU A 260 19.64 -11.20 44.70
CA GLU A 260 20.86 -11.34 43.91
C GLU A 260 20.66 -10.90 42.44
N ASP A 261 21.59 -10.02 42.06
CA ASP A 261 22.31 -9.91 40.80
C ASP A 261 21.63 -9.61 39.46
N GLY A 262 21.97 -8.41 38.99
CA GLY A 262 21.76 -7.92 37.65
C GLY A 262 22.46 -8.77 36.61
N THR A 263 21.65 -9.42 35.78
CA THR A 263 22.06 -9.95 34.48
C THR A 263 21.48 -9.08 33.38
N ALA A 264 22.34 -8.70 32.44
CA ALA A 264 22.06 -7.80 31.34
C ALA A 264 20.81 -8.22 30.56
N GLY A 265 19.88 -7.26 30.40
CA GLY A 265 18.58 -7.46 29.79
C GLY A 265 18.65 -7.93 28.35
N VAL A 266 18.32 -9.21 28.13
CA VAL A 266 17.79 -9.70 26.85
C VAL A 266 16.41 -9.06 26.68
N PRO A 267 16.10 -8.39 25.56
CA PRO A 267 14.79 -7.77 25.36
C PRO A 267 13.72 -8.86 25.41
N GLU A 268 12.92 -8.80 26.47
CA GLU A 268 11.80 -9.69 26.73
C GLU A 268 10.92 -9.76 25.48
N GLN A 269 10.92 -10.93 24.86
CA GLN A 269 10.21 -11.20 23.62
C GLN A 269 8.72 -11.05 23.93
N ARG A 270 8.16 -9.88 23.62
CA ARG A 270 6.76 -9.51 23.90
C ARG A 270 5.86 -10.67 23.51
N LYS A 271 5.30 -11.38 24.51
CA LYS A 271 4.21 -12.32 24.32
C LYS A 271 3.10 -11.55 23.63
N SER A 272 2.94 -11.80 22.34
CA SER A 272 1.86 -11.24 21.56
C SER A 272 0.59 -11.95 22.01
N ASP A 273 -0.08 -11.37 23.01
CA ASP A 273 -1.41 -11.77 23.45
C ASP A 273 -2.41 -11.41 22.34
N GLY A 274 -2.43 -12.25 21.30
CA GLY A 274 -3.49 -12.22 20.31
C GLY A 274 -4.79 -12.69 20.96
N PRO A 275 -5.96 -12.16 20.54
CA PRO A 275 -7.24 -12.61 21.07
C PRO A 275 -7.39 -14.13 20.88
N GLU A 276 -7.73 -14.83 21.96
CA GLU A 276 -7.98 -16.27 21.90
C GLU A 276 -9.21 -16.53 21.02
N LEU A 277 -9.06 -17.40 20.03
CA LEU A 277 -10.15 -17.80 19.14
C LEU A 277 -11.13 -18.71 19.88
N SER A 278 -12.43 -18.46 19.69
CA SER A 278 -13.49 -19.33 20.20
C SER A 278 -13.40 -20.75 19.63
N ARG A 279 -14.01 -21.71 20.33
CA ARG A 279 -14.08 -23.11 19.88
C ARG A 279 -14.71 -23.25 18.48
N ASP A 280 -15.75 -22.46 18.19
CA ASP A 280 -16.46 -22.50 16.91
C ASP A 280 -15.60 -21.93 15.78
N GLN A 281 -14.87 -20.83 16.04
CA GLN A 281 -13.89 -20.29 15.10
C GLN A 281 -12.77 -21.29 14.80
N LEU A 282 -12.28 -22.02 15.79
CA LEU A 282 -11.28 -23.07 15.58
C LEU A 282 -11.82 -24.24 14.76
N ALA A 283 -13.09 -24.62 14.95
CA ALA A 283 -13.74 -25.64 14.15
C ALA A 283 -13.89 -25.19 12.68
N ALA A 284 -14.27 -23.94 12.45
CA ALA A 284 -14.38 -23.37 11.12
C ALA A 284 -13.02 -23.30 10.39
N VAL A 285 -11.94 -22.91 11.09
CA VAL A 285 -10.58 -22.93 10.52
C VAL A 285 -10.16 -24.35 10.13
N ARG A 286 -10.42 -25.36 10.97
CA ARG A 286 -10.12 -26.77 10.63
C ARG A 286 -10.91 -27.26 9.42
N ALA A 287 -12.16 -26.82 9.28
CA ALA A 287 -12.98 -27.15 8.13
C ALA A 287 -12.36 -26.61 6.83
N VAL A 288 -11.75 -25.42 6.86
CA VAL A 288 -11.02 -24.85 5.72
C VAL A 288 -9.67 -25.52 5.51
N GLU A 289 -8.93 -25.87 6.57
CA GLU A 289 -7.66 -26.62 6.46
C GLU A 289 -7.86 -27.97 5.75
N ALA A 290 -8.99 -28.64 5.99
CA ALA A 290 -9.35 -29.89 5.31
C ALA A 290 -9.66 -29.74 3.82
N LEU A 291 -9.80 -28.51 3.31
CA LEU A 291 -9.98 -28.23 1.88
C LEU A 291 -8.67 -28.12 1.13
N LEU A 292 -7.55 -27.91 1.84
CA LEU A 292 -6.24 -27.81 1.21
C LEU A 292 -5.82 -29.16 0.62
N PRO A 293 -5.11 -29.17 -0.52
CA PRO A 293 -4.51 -30.39 -1.04
C PRO A 293 -3.68 -31.10 0.05
N PRO A 294 -3.88 -32.41 0.30
CA PRO A 294 -3.19 -33.12 1.38
C PRO A 294 -1.67 -32.99 1.32
N THR A 295 -1.13 -32.91 0.09
CA THR A 295 0.29 -32.70 -0.16
C THR A 295 0.77 -31.33 0.31
N LEU A 296 0.04 -30.25 0.04
CA LEU A 296 0.34 -28.92 0.58
C LEU A 296 0.20 -28.88 2.10
N LEU A 297 -0.84 -29.54 2.65
CA LEU A 297 -1.08 -29.61 4.09
C LEU A 297 0.09 -30.28 4.84
N SER A 298 0.71 -31.31 4.24
CA SER A 298 1.89 -31.98 4.81
C SER A 298 3.13 -31.08 4.91
N LEU A 299 3.21 -30.03 4.08
CA LEU A 299 4.28 -29.03 4.13
C LEU A 299 4.03 -27.93 5.18
N LEU A 300 2.84 -27.85 5.75
CA LEU A 300 2.52 -26.88 6.80
C LEU A 300 3.04 -27.36 8.17
N PRO A 301 3.50 -26.44 9.03
CA PRO A 301 3.95 -26.79 10.37
C PRO A 301 2.77 -27.39 11.15
N TYR A 302 2.97 -28.60 11.67
CA TYR A 302 1.93 -29.37 12.37
C TYR A 302 0.66 -29.63 11.53
N GLN A 303 0.77 -29.57 10.19
CA GLN A 303 -0.34 -29.75 9.26
C GLN A 303 -1.51 -28.78 9.52
N GLN A 304 -1.22 -27.59 10.05
CA GLN A 304 -2.20 -26.58 10.43
C GLN A 304 -1.70 -25.18 10.11
N PHE A 305 -2.62 -24.21 10.01
CA PHE A 305 -2.25 -22.82 9.94
C PHE A 305 -1.66 -22.34 11.27
N PRO A 306 -0.51 -21.65 11.24
CA PRO A 306 0.03 -20.96 12.40
C PRO A 306 -1.01 -20.00 12.99
N LYS A 307 -0.99 -19.82 14.32
CA LYS A 307 -1.97 -18.97 15.04
C LYS A 307 -2.13 -17.57 14.42
N ARG A 308 -1.01 -16.96 13.99
CA ARG A 308 -0.98 -15.62 13.36
C ARG A 308 -1.78 -15.54 12.05
N ASN A 309 -1.96 -16.66 11.35
CA ASN A 309 -2.59 -16.70 10.03
C ASN A 309 -4.06 -17.13 10.08
N ARG A 310 -4.55 -17.65 11.22
CA ARG A 310 -5.94 -18.08 11.39
C ARG A 310 -6.94 -16.93 11.25
N ALA A 311 -6.55 -15.71 11.61
CA ALA A 311 -7.40 -14.53 11.42
C ALA A 311 -7.73 -14.27 9.94
N ALA A 312 -6.76 -14.47 9.03
CA ALA A 312 -6.99 -14.29 7.59
C ALA A 312 -7.93 -15.37 7.01
N VAL A 313 -7.89 -16.58 7.57
CA VAL A 313 -8.82 -17.66 7.20
C VAL A 313 -10.25 -17.32 7.67
N LEU A 314 -10.39 -16.78 8.89
CA LEU A 314 -11.69 -16.32 9.40
C LEU A 314 -12.25 -15.15 8.60
N GLU A 315 -11.41 -14.16 8.24
CA GLU A 315 -11.80 -13.05 7.36
C GLU A 315 -12.32 -13.53 5.99
N ALA A 316 -11.72 -14.60 5.44
CA ALA A 316 -12.22 -15.20 4.21
C ALA A 316 -13.61 -15.85 4.39
N LEU A 317 -13.88 -16.43 5.57
CA LEU A 317 -15.18 -17.03 5.91
C LEU A 317 -16.28 -16.00 6.22
N GLU A 318 -15.94 -14.74 6.52
CA GLU A 318 -16.95 -13.68 6.72
C GLU A 318 -17.73 -13.37 5.43
N SER A 319 -17.16 -13.70 4.27
CA SER A 319 -17.71 -13.37 2.96
C SER A 319 -17.94 -14.59 2.06
N ARG A 320 -17.53 -15.79 2.49
CA ARG A 320 -17.66 -17.03 1.71
C ARG A 320 -18.01 -18.21 2.61
N THR A 321 -18.81 -19.12 2.07
CA THR A 321 -19.04 -20.42 2.72
C THR A 321 -17.83 -21.34 2.55
N VAL A 322 -17.77 -22.40 3.35
CA VAL A 322 -16.71 -23.42 3.29
C VAL A 322 -16.71 -24.12 1.92
N GLU A 323 -17.88 -24.34 1.33
CA GLU A 323 -18.05 -24.94 0.00
C GLU A 323 -17.50 -24.03 -1.09
N GLN A 324 -17.80 -22.73 -1.02
CA GLN A 324 -17.26 -21.76 -1.97
C GLN A 324 -15.73 -21.68 -1.89
N LEU A 325 -15.17 -21.76 -0.68
CA LEU A 325 -13.71 -21.84 -0.49
C LEU A 325 -13.12 -23.14 -1.03
N ARG A 326 -13.85 -24.26 -0.99
CA ARG A 326 -13.40 -25.54 -1.57
C ARG A 326 -13.19 -25.40 -3.07
N ASP A 327 -14.20 -24.86 -3.75
CA ASP A 327 -14.14 -24.68 -5.20
C ASP A 327 -13.06 -23.67 -5.60
N ARG A 328 -12.88 -22.61 -4.79
CA ARG A 328 -11.79 -21.65 -4.95
C ARG A 328 -10.42 -22.33 -4.85
N VAL A 329 -10.18 -23.07 -3.78
CA VAL A 329 -8.90 -23.75 -3.53
C VAL A 329 -8.59 -24.71 -4.68
N ALA A 330 -9.57 -25.52 -5.10
CA ALA A 330 -9.40 -26.46 -6.21
C ALA A 330 -9.04 -25.75 -7.53
N ARG A 331 -9.75 -24.67 -7.89
CA ARG A 331 -9.44 -23.91 -9.11
C ARG A 331 -8.08 -23.25 -9.05
N ARG A 332 -7.76 -22.55 -7.96
CA ARG A 332 -6.50 -21.81 -7.83
C ARG A 332 -5.29 -22.73 -7.74
N TRP A 333 -5.42 -23.90 -7.14
CA TRP A 333 -4.34 -24.89 -7.07
C TRP A 333 -3.79 -25.22 -8.46
N VAL A 334 -4.68 -25.44 -9.42
CA VAL A 334 -4.34 -25.71 -10.82
C VAL A 334 -3.96 -24.40 -11.55
N ALA A 335 -4.81 -23.37 -11.46
CA ALA A 335 -4.65 -22.14 -12.25
C ALA A 335 -3.39 -21.34 -11.89
N TYR A 336 -2.93 -21.40 -10.62
CA TYR A 336 -1.72 -20.71 -10.19
C TYR A 336 -0.46 -21.58 -10.36
N GLY A 337 -0.61 -22.81 -10.85
CA GLY A 337 0.50 -23.71 -11.11
C GLY A 337 1.15 -24.26 -9.83
N TYR A 338 0.44 -24.29 -8.69
CA TYR A 338 0.99 -24.86 -7.48
C TYR A 338 1.12 -26.38 -7.55
N GLU A 339 0.27 -27.05 -8.31
CA GLU A 339 0.37 -28.50 -8.54
C GLU A 339 1.73 -28.90 -9.15
N PRO A 340 2.14 -28.39 -10.32
CA PRO A 340 3.48 -28.69 -10.86
C PRO A 340 4.59 -28.14 -9.97
N ALA A 341 4.43 -26.94 -9.38
CA ALA A 341 5.45 -26.35 -8.51
C ALA A 341 5.73 -27.22 -7.27
N LEU A 342 4.72 -27.89 -6.74
CA LEU A 342 4.89 -28.83 -5.64
C LEU A 342 5.72 -30.04 -6.07
N HIS A 343 5.43 -30.64 -7.23
CA HIS A 343 6.16 -31.78 -7.75
C HIS A 343 7.63 -31.44 -8.04
N GLU A 344 7.90 -30.22 -8.47
CA GLU A 344 9.24 -29.69 -8.71
C GLU A 344 9.96 -29.26 -7.41
N GLY A 345 9.27 -29.27 -6.26
CA GLY A 345 9.82 -28.79 -5.00
C GLY A 345 10.06 -27.27 -4.96
N SER A 346 9.43 -26.50 -5.84
CA SER A 346 9.64 -25.05 -5.98
C SER A 346 8.77 -24.20 -5.04
N ILE A 347 7.89 -24.83 -4.25
CA ILE A 347 7.11 -24.15 -3.20
C ILE A 347 8.01 -23.85 -1.98
N THR A 348 8.65 -22.69 -2.01
CA THR A 348 9.52 -22.22 -0.90
C THR A 348 8.74 -21.76 0.34
N GLN A 349 7.48 -21.35 0.19
CA GLN A 349 6.65 -20.80 1.26
C GLN A 349 5.27 -21.46 1.28
N PRO A 350 5.13 -22.65 1.89
CA PRO A 350 3.87 -23.41 1.88
C PRO A 350 2.72 -22.66 2.56
N ILE A 351 3.00 -21.92 3.64
CA ILE A 351 1.99 -21.08 4.33
C ILE A 351 1.50 -19.96 3.41
N GLY A 352 2.40 -19.36 2.62
CA GLY A 352 2.06 -18.30 1.67
C GLY A 352 1.15 -18.82 0.56
N ALA A 353 1.52 -19.96 -0.04
CA ALA A 353 0.70 -20.63 -1.05
C ALA A 353 -0.69 -21.00 -0.51
N ALA A 354 -0.76 -21.61 0.69
CA ALA A 354 -2.03 -21.98 1.31
C ALA A 354 -2.95 -20.77 1.56
N LEU A 355 -2.39 -19.63 2.00
CA LEU A 355 -3.17 -18.41 2.18
C LEU A 355 -3.59 -17.77 0.86
N GLU A 356 -2.77 -17.86 -0.18
CA GLU A 356 -3.10 -17.34 -1.51
C GLU A 356 -4.24 -18.14 -2.16
N LEU A 357 -4.40 -19.42 -1.82
CA LEU A 357 -5.56 -20.23 -2.23
C LEU A 357 -6.86 -19.82 -1.52
N ILE A 358 -6.79 -19.40 -0.26
CA ILE A 358 -7.99 -19.12 0.57
C ILE A 358 -8.39 -17.64 0.50
N VAL A 359 -7.43 -16.76 0.74
CA VAL A 359 -7.66 -15.32 0.95
C VAL A 359 -7.95 -14.63 -0.39
N PRO A 360 -8.85 -13.64 -0.42
CA PRO A 360 -9.11 -12.86 -1.63
C PRO A 360 -7.83 -12.24 -2.19
N PRO A 361 -7.70 -12.12 -3.52
CA PRO A 361 -6.52 -11.53 -4.10
C PRO A 361 -6.51 -10.04 -3.73
N ARG A 362 -5.45 -9.59 -3.05
CA ARG A 362 -5.29 -8.21 -2.53
C ARG A 362 -5.47 -7.11 -3.58
N TYR A 363 -5.42 -7.48 -4.86
CA TYR A 363 -5.48 -6.55 -5.96
C TYR A 363 -6.90 -6.16 -6.35
N CYS A 364 -7.92 -7.01 -6.08
CA CYS A 364 -9.31 -6.67 -6.38
C CYS A 364 -9.99 -6.06 -5.16
N PRO A 365 -10.54 -4.84 -5.25
CA PRO A 365 -11.28 -4.24 -4.13
C PRO A 365 -12.66 -4.89 -3.92
N ASP A 366 -13.13 -5.67 -4.90
CA ASP A 366 -14.46 -6.28 -4.87
C ASP A 366 -14.43 -7.64 -4.16
N TRP A 367 -15.22 -7.76 -3.10
CA TRP A 367 -15.33 -8.98 -2.28
C TRP A 367 -16.13 -10.08 -2.97
N SER A 368 -17.01 -9.75 -3.90
CA SER A 368 -17.71 -10.75 -4.71
C SER A 368 -16.88 -11.20 -5.92
N CYS A 369 -15.69 -10.63 -6.13
CA CYS A 369 -14.80 -11.04 -7.22
C CYS A 369 -13.96 -12.28 -6.86
N GLU A 370 -14.07 -13.28 -7.73
CA GLU A 370 -13.34 -14.54 -7.78
C GLU A 370 -12.45 -14.56 -9.03
N ASP A 371 -11.16 -14.25 -8.87
CA ASP A 371 -10.15 -14.38 -9.94
C ASP A 371 -10.50 -13.68 -11.26
N GLY A 372 -11.25 -12.58 -11.17
CA GLY A 372 -11.70 -11.83 -12.33
C GLY A 372 -13.14 -12.11 -12.75
N THR A 373 -13.89 -12.90 -12.00
CA THR A 373 -15.30 -13.22 -12.26
C THR A 373 -16.12 -12.95 -11.00
N MET A 374 -17.31 -12.39 -11.11
CA MET A 374 -18.19 -12.15 -9.97
C MET A 374 -18.90 -13.46 -9.57
N ILE A 375 -18.87 -13.81 -8.28
CA ILE A 375 -19.45 -15.07 -7.75
C ILE A 375 -20.95 -15.13 -8.04
N ASP A 376 -21.66 -14.02 -7.84
CA ASP A 376 -23.12 -13.99 -7.89
C ASP A 376 -23.68 -14.02 -9.31
N THR A 377 -22.94 -13.46 -10.28
CA THR A 377 -23.42 -13.27 -11.66
C THR A 377 -22.68 -14.10 -12.69
N GLY A 378 -21.49 -14.61 -12.36
CA GLY A 378 -20.60 -15.27 -13.32
C GLY A 378 -20.02 -14.33 -14.39
N VAL A 379 -20.28 -13.02 -14.32
CA VAL A 379 -19.77 -12.02 -15.27
C VAL A 379 -18.35 -11.62 -14.89
N GLU A 380 -17.52 -11.26 -15.88
CA GLU A 380 -16.18 -10.73 -15.61
C GLU A 380 -16.23 -9.50 -14.68
N CYS A 381 -15.44 -9.51 -13.63
CA CYS A 381 -15.32 -8.42 -12.68
C CYS A 381 -14.75 -7.18 -13.37
N ARG A 382 -15.55 -6.10 -13.38
CA ARG A 382 -15.19 -4.82 -13.98
C ARG A 382 -13.85 -4.27 -13.47
N ALA A 383 -13.60 -4.34 -12.16
CA ALA A 383 -12.34 -3.86 -11.58
C ALA A 383 -11.13 -4.70 -12.02
N CYS A 384 -11.32 -6.00 -12.25
CA CYS A 384 -10.28 -6.86 -12.83
C CYS A 384 -10.03 -6.54 -14.30
N LEU A 385 -11.09 -6.29 -15.07
CA LEU A 385 -11.00 -5.91 -16.48
C LEU A 385 -10.28 -4.58 -16.67
N GLU A 386 -10.66 -3.55 -15.92
CA GLU A 386 -10.01 -2.24 -15.96
C GLU A 386 -8.52 -2.36 -15.60
N ARG A 387 -8.16 -3.12 -14.56
CA ARG A 387 -6.75 -3.37 -14.22
C ARG A 387 -6.01 -4.14 -15.32
N ARG A 388 -6.65 -5.13 -15.95
CA ARG A 388 -6.05 -5.88 -17.06
C ARG A 388 -5.80 -4.97 -18.26
N ALA A 389 -6.75 -4.08 -18.57
CA ALA A 389 -6.63 -3.06 -19.61
C ALA A 389 -5.52 -2.06 -19.28
N SER A 390 -5.46 -1.54 -18.05
CA SER A 390 -4.39 -0.63 -17.61
C SER A 390 -3.02 -1.27 -17.66
N ARG A 391 -2.87 -2.54 -17.25
CA ARG A 391 -1.61 -3.28 -17.40
C ARG A 391 -1.21 -3.47 -18.86
N ARG A 392 -2.18 -3.74 -19.74
CA ARG A 392 -1.94 -3.87 -21.18
C ARG A 392 -1.50 -2.53 -21.78
N ALA A 393 -2.15 -1.43 -21.42
CA ALA A 393 -1.80 -0.08 -21.85
C ALA A 393 -0.41 0.34 -21.35
N ALA A 394 -0.09 0.08 -20.09
CA ALA A 394 1.24 0.37 -19.53
C ALA A 394 2.35 -0.41 -20.25
N ARG A 395 2.14 -1.71 -20.52
CA ARG A 395 3.10 -2.51 -21.33
C ARG A 395 3.24 -1.97 -22.75
N ALA A 396 2.13 -1.58 -23.39
CA ALA A 396 2.17 -0.98 -24.72
C ALA A 396 2.92 0.38 -24.72
N ALA A 397 2.89 1.11 -23.61
CA ALA A 397 3.64 2.35 -23.41
C ALA A 397 5.11 2.13 -23.00
N GLY A 398 5.59 0.88 -22.94
CA GLY A 398 6.95 0.57 -22.47
C GLY A 398 7.18 0.83 -20.97
N LEU A 399 6.12 1.11 -20.21
CA LEU A 399 6.22 1.26 -18.77
C LEU A 399 6.35 -0.14 -18.15
N GLU A 400 7.48 -0.36 -17.46
CA GLU A 400 7.68 -1.55 -16.67
C GLU A 400 6.61 -1.59 -15.56
N VAL A 401 5.59 -2.41 -15.77
CA VAL A 401 4.58 -2.66 -14.74
C VAL A 401 5.28 -3.44 -13.65
N LYS A 402 5.72 -2.76 -12.59
CA LYS A 402 6.07 -3.39 -11.32
C LYS A 402 4.83 -4.13 -10.83
N THR A 403 4.69 -5.39 -11.25
CA THR A 403 3.71 -6.31 -10.68
C THR A 403 4.09 -6.43 -9.22
N GLY A 404 3.36 -5.74 -8.35
CA GLY A 404 3.66 -5.67 -6.93
C GLY A 404 3.90 -7.08 -6.40
N SER A 405 5.16 -7.37 -6.08
CA SER A 405 5.58 -8.48 -5.23
C SER A 405 4.83 -9.81 -5.42
N SER A 406 4.81 -10.37 -6.63
CA SER A 406 5.02 -11.82 -6.69
C SER A 406 6.52 -12.02 -6.64
N LYS A 407 7.03 -12.25 -5.43
CA LYS A 407 8.42 -12.65 -5.18
C LYS A 407 8.66 -14.10 -5.68
N THR A 408 7.70 -14.68 -6.40
CA THR A 408 7.65 -16.09 -6.82
C THR A 408 7.48 -16.29 -8.33
N GLY A 409 7.32 -15.26 -9.15
CA GLY A 409 6.88 -15.44 -10.55
C GLY A 409 7.62 -14.65 -11.63
N GLY A 410 8.82 -14.16 -11.35
CA GLY A 410 9.64 -13.38 -12.29
C GLY A 410 11.05 -13.94 -12.43
N GLY A 411 11.16 -15.24 -12.71
CA GLY A 411 12.41 -15.89 -13.07
C GLY A 411 12.93 -15.38 -14.42
N GLY A 412 13.49 -14.18 -14.45
CA GLY A 412 14.76 -14.07 -15.17
C GLY A 412 15.65 -15.10 -14.47
N ARG A 413 16.07 -16.17 -15.18
CA ARG A 413 16.95 -17.20 -14.61
C ARG A 413 18.00 -16.45 -13.81
N MET A 414 18.04 -16.67 -12.49
CA MET A 414 19.11 -16.09 -11.70
C MET A 414 20.39 -16.51 -12.41
N PRO A 415 21.24 -15.57 -12.83
CA PRO A 415 22.47 -15.94 -13.51
C PRO A 415 23.17 -16.98 -12.63
N GLU A 416 23.57 -18.06 -13.27
CA GLU A 416 24.18 -19.21 -12.63
C GLU A 416 25.69 -19.13 -12.84
N CYS A 417 26.46 -19.58 -11.86
CA CYS A 417 27.89 -19.75 -12.02
C CYS A 417 28.18 -20.64 -13.23
N VAL A 418 29.05 -20.18 -14.14
CA VAL A 418 29.38 -20.94 -15.37
C VAL A 418 30.04 -22.29 -15.09
N ILE A 419 30.65 -22.46 -13.90
CA ILE A 419 31.33 -23.69 -13.47
C ILE A 419 30.37 -24.63 -12.74
N CYS A 420 29.82 -24.21 -11.59
CA CYS A 420 29.05 -25.10 -10.71
C CYS A 420 27.52 -24.95 -10.82
N ARG A 421 27.03 -24.04 -11.66
CA ARG A 421 25.61 -23.68 -11.82
C ARG A 421 24.88 -23.21 -10.57
N ALA A 422 25.62 -22.88 -9.50
CA ALA A 422 25.03 -22.26 -8.32
C ALA A 422 24.51 -20.86 -8.69
N PRO A 423 23.29 -20.48 -8.27
CA PRO A 423 22.73 -19.16 -8.57
C PRO A 423 23.47 -18.05 -7.81
N PHE A 424 23.71 -16.90 -8.43
CA PHE A 424 24.40 -15.77 -7.80
C PHE A 424 23.53 -15.05 -6.77
N PRO A 425 23.95 -14.94 -5.48
CA PRO A 425 23.29 -14.08 -4.51
C PRO A 425 23.75 -12.61 -4.70
N GLY A 426 23.38 -11.97 -5.81
CA GLY A 426 23.70 -10.55 -6.06
C GLY A 426 24.07 -10.25 -7.52
N ALA A 427 24.84 -9.17 -7.71
CA ALA A 427 25.40 -8.83 -9.01
C ALA A 427 26.35 -9.94 -9.49
N VAL A 428 26.26 -10.28 -10.78
CA VAL A 428 27.14 -11.25 -11.41
C VAL A 428 28.54 -10.65 -11.48
N PRO A 429 29.57 -11.31 -10.92
CA PRO A 429 30.95 -10.90 -11.13
C PRO A 429 31.30 -10.94 -12.62
N ASP A 430 32.18 -10.07 -13.10
CA ASP A 430 32.57 -10.03 -14.52
C ASP A 430 33.12 -11.38 -15.03
N SER A 431 33.68 -12.22 -14.14
CA SER A 431 34.15 -13.56 -14.47
C SER A 431 33.04 -14.57 -14.77
N GLY A 432 31.79 -14.31 -14.34
CA GLY A 432 30.70 -15.28 -14.41
C GLY A 432 30.88 -16.49 -13.47
N GLU A 433 31.87 -16.47 -12.59
CA GLU A 433 32.18 -17.54 -11.63
C GLU A 433 31.75 -17.14 -10.21
N CYS A 434 31.27 -18.11 -9.41
CA CYS A 434 31.00 -17.86 -8.00
C CYS A 434 32.30 -17.77 -7.19
N LEU A 435 32.25 -17.07 -6.05
CA LEU A 435 33.42 -16.83 -5.19
C LEU A 435 34.13 -18.13 -4.76
N THR A 436 33.40 -19.25 -4.66
CA THR A 436 33.97 -20.55 -4.35
C THR A 436 34.76 -21.10 -5.53
N CYS A 437 34.17 -21.15 -6.73
CA CYS A 437 34.85 -21.62 -7.92
C CYS A 437 36.04 -20.73 -8.26
N GLN A 438 35.92 -19.40 -8.11
CA GLN A 438 37.03 -18.46 -8.31
C GLN A 438 38.23 -18.81 -7.43
N LYS A 439 38.00 -19.07 -6.14
CA LYS A 439 39.05 -19.49 -5.20
C LYS A 439 39.65 -20.85 -5.54
N GLU A 440 38.84 -21.77 -6.04
CA GLU A 440 39.33 -23.09 -6.49
C GLU A 440 40.22 -22.96 -7.73
N THR A 441 39.84 -22.13 -8.71
CA THR A 441 40.67 -21.82 -9.87
C THR A 441 41.96 -21.10 -9.47
N GLU A 442 41.90 -20.12 -8.57
CA GLU A 442 43.09 -19.43 -8.06
C GLU A 442 44.04 -20.41 -7.34
N ALA A 443 43.48 -21.29 -6.51
CA ALA A 443 44.26 -22.33 -5.82
C ALA A 443 44.87 -23.35 -6.81
N ALA A 444 44.12 -23.76 -7.84
CA ALA A 444 44.61 -24.68 -8.87
C ALA A 444 45.72 -24.05 -9.72
N LEU A 445 45.59 -22.76 -10.08
CA LEU A 445 46.62 -22.01 -10.80
C LEU A 445 47.87 -21.83 -9.93
N ALA A 446 47.71 -21.51 -8.65
CA ALA A 446 48.83 -21.42 -7.71
C ALA A 446 49.56 -22.76 -7.57
N ALA A 447 48.82 -23.87 -7.48
CA ALA A 447 49.39 -25.21 -7.44
C ALA A 447 50.12 -25.59 -8.75
N LEU A 448 49.56 -25.22 -9.91
CA LEU A 448 50.20 -25.43 -11.20
C LEU A 448 51.49 -24.62 -11.34
N SER A 449 51.47 -23.34 -10.97
CA SER A 449 52.66 -22.49 -10.95
C SER A 449 53.73 -23.10 -10.06
N ALA A 450 53.38 -23.47 -8.83
CA ALA A 450 54.32 -24.12 -7.90
C ALA A 450 54.92 -25.41 -8.47
N ARG A 451 54.18 -26.15 -9.30
CA ARG A 451 54.67 -27.37 -9.95
C ARG A 451 55.59 -27.09 -11.15
N LEU A 452 55.38 -25.99 -11.85
CA LEU A 452 56.25 -25.54 -12.95
C LEU A 452 57.51 -24.83 -12.45
N ASP A 453 57.41 -24.13 -11.31
CA ASP A 453 58.53 -23.49 -10.63
C ASP A 453 59.35 -24.50 -9.80
N ALA A 454 58.83 -25.72 -9.61
CA ALA A 454 59.61 -26.80 -9.03
C ALA A 454 60.77 -27.12 -9.98
N PRO A 455 62.04 -26.95 -9.54
CA PRO A 455 63.18 -27.22 -10.40
C PRO A 455 63.15 -28.67 -10.87
N ASP A 456 63.20 -28.80 -12.18
CA ASP A 456 63.12 -30.00 -13.02
C ASP A 456 64.09 -31.12 -12.55
N LEU A 457 63.67 -31.94 -11.58
CA LEU A 457 64.43 -33.13 -11.13
C LEU A 457 63.99 -34.43 -11.81
N ALA A 458 63.20 -34.36 -12.91
CA ALA A 458 62.66 -35.55 -13.57
C ALA A 458 62.95 -35.67 -15.07
N TRP A 459 63.64 -34.70 -15.70
CA TRP A 459 63.97 -34.82 -17.12
C TRP A 459 65.20 -35.72 -17.40
N GLU A 460 66.02 -36.02 -16.39
CA GLU A 460 67.21 -36.88 -16.55
C GLU A 460 66.90 -38.40 -16.55
N SER A 461 65.67 -38.85 -16.25
CA SER A 461 65.35 -40.29 -16.18
C SER A 461 64.78 -40.91 -17.45
N TRP A 462 64.60 -40.15 -18.55
CA TRP A 462 64.02 -40.68 -19.79
C TRP A 462 65.01 -40.85 -20.94
N ALA A 463 66.29 -40.60 -20.72
CA ALA A 463 67.34 -40.87 -21.71
C ALA A 463 68.05 -42.23 -21.44
N ALA A 464 67.35 -43.34 -21.69
CA ALA A 464 68.00 -44.64 -21.93
C ALA A 464 67.14 -45.50 -22.87
N PRO A 465 67.65 -45.91 -24.06
CA PRO A 465 66.94 -46.75 -25.01
C PRO A 465 67.31 -48.24 -24.85
N ALA A 466 66.32 -49.12 -24.87
CA ALA A 466 66.46 -50.53 -25.23
C ALA A 466 65.09 -50.97 -25.80
N ALA A 467 64.90 -51.08 -27.11
CA ALA A 467 65.34 -52.19 -27.96
C ALA A 467 64.83 -53.56 -27.45
N ASP A 468 63.63 -53.96 -27.89
CA ASP A 468 63.35 -55.24 -28.59
C ASP A 468 61.81 -55.44 -28.74
N GLY A 469 61.37 -55.72 -29.98
CA GLY A 469 59.98 -56.14 -30.32
C GLY A 469 59.67 -57.59 -29.87
N PRO A 470 58.51 -58.20 -30.19
CA PRO A 470 57.86 -58.25 -31.52
C PRO A 470 56.34 -57.92 -31.48
N ALA A 471 55.77 -57.37 -32.56
CA ALA A 471 55.05 -58.06 -33.65
C ALA A 471 53.75 -58.81 -33.23
N GLU A 472 52.65 -58.26 -33.75
CA GLU A 472 51.43 -58.93 -34.24
C GLU A 472 50.57 -59.68 -33.21
N ASP A 473 49.37 -59.14 -32.95
CA ASP A 473 48.13 -59.86 -33.30
C ASP A 473 47.00 -58.83 -33.50
N ASP A 474 46.53 -58.78 -34.75
CA ASP A 474 45.18 -58.41 -35.14
C ASP A 474 44.16 -59.08 -34.22
N GLU A 475 43.23 -58.33 -33.64
CA GLU A 475 41.81 -58.68 -33.65
C GLU A 475 40.97 -57.64 -32.90
N ASN A 476 39.84 -57.30 -33.53
CA ASN A 476 38.63 -56.80 -32.91
C ASN A 476 38.46 -55.28 -32.75
N THR A 477 38.47 -54.54 -33.87
CA THR A 477 37.67 -53.31 -34.02
C THR A 477 36.18 -53.65 -34.21
N GLY A 478 35.63 -54.47 -33.30
CA GLY A 478 34.19 -54.54 -33.09
C GLY A 478 33.76 -53.24 -32.41
N LEU A 479 33.50 -52.20 -33.21
CA LEU A 479 32.66 -51.11 -32.74
C LEU A 479 31.34 -51.75 -32.34
N ASP A 480 31.07 -51.82 -31.04
CA ASP A 480 29.88 -52.46 -30.48
C ASP A 480 28.67 -52.11 -31.34
N GLU A 481 27.92 -53.12 -31.79
CA GLU A 481 26.71 -52.93 -32.60
C GLU A 481 25.74 -51.94 -31.93
N GLU A 482 25.83 -51.82 -30.60
CA GLU A 482 25.13 -50.85 -29.78
C GLU A 482 25.55 -49.39 -30.06
N THR A 483 26.83 -49.12 -30.29
CA THR A 483 27.31 -47.76 -30.65
C THR A 483 26.84 -47.37 -32.06
N VAL A 484 26.83 -48.32 -33.00
CA VAL A 484 26.30 -48.10 -34.36
C VAL A 484 24.80 -47.84 -34.30
N ARG A 485 24.06 -48.62 -33.50
CA ARG A 485 22.62 -48.47 -33.29
C ARG A 485 22.24 -47.13 -32.65
N LEU A 486 22.97 -46.71 -31.62
CA LEU A 486 22.74 -45.42 -30.94
C LEU A 486 23.01 -44.23 -31.86
N ARG A 487 24.07 -44.27 -32.67
CA ARG A 487 24.35 -43.22 -33.67
C ARG A 487 23.26 -43.13 -34.72
N ALA A 488 22.77 -44.26 -35.24
CA ALA A 488 21.66 -44.28 -36.19
C ALA A 488 20.35 -43.71 -35.58
N GLN A 489 20.08 -43.99 -34.30
CA GLN A 489 18.90 -43.47 -33.62
C GLN A 489 18.97 -41.94 -33.41
N LEU A 490 20.14 -41.41 -33.05
CA LEU A 490 20.37 -39.98 -32.91
C LEU A 490 20.30 -39.26 -34.27
N ALA A 491 20.86 -39.85 -35.33
CA ALA A 491 20.77 -39.29 -36.67
C ALA A 491 19.31 -39.19 -37.15
N ARG A 492 18.44 -40.14 -36.82
CA ARG A 492 16.99 -40.05 -37.15
C ARG A 492 16.25 -38.97 -36.37
N GLN A 493 16.64 -38.69 -35.13
CA GLN A 493 15.98 -37.65 -34.33
C GLN A 493 16.44 -36.23 -34.69
N PHE A 494 17.70 -36.07 -35.12
CA PHE A 494 18.33 -34.75 -35.19
C PHE A 494 19.10 -34.45 -36.49
N GLY A 495 19.30 -35.44 -37.36
CA GLY A 495 20.08 -35.29 -38.60
C GLY A 495 19.27 -34.71 -39.75
N THR A 496 19.96 -34.02 -40.67
CA THR A 496 19.37 -33.63 -41.95
C THR A 496 19.15 -34.85 -42.84
N PRO A 497 18.26 -34.80 -43.86
CA PRO A 497 17.97 -35.95 -44.72
C PRO A 497 19.21 -36.58 -45.35
N GLU A 498 20.21 -35.76 -45.74
CA GLU A 498 21.48 -36.20 -46.31
C GLU A 498 22.38 -36.94 -45.29
N GLN A 499 22.34 -36.56 -44.02
CA GLN A 499 23.07 -37.24 -42.95
C GLN A 499 22.43 -38.58 -42.61
N VAL A 500 21.09 -38.66 -42.62
CA VAL A 500 20.37 -39.92 -42.41
C VAL A 500 20.68 -40.92 -43.53
N GLU A 501 20.77 -40.46 -44.78
CA GLU A 501 21.11 -41.29 -45.93
C GLU A 501 22.56 -41.79 -45.88
N ALA A 502 23.53 -40.91 -45.56
CA ALA A 502 24.94 -41.27 -45.42
C ALA A 502 25.20 -42.31 -44.31
N TYR A 503 24.44 -42.27 -43.21
CA TYR A 503 24.57 -43.26 -42.12
C TYR A 503 23.88 -44.60 -42.41
N CYS A 504 22.96 -44.67 -43.38
CA CYS A 504 22.27 -45.92 -43.75
C CYS A 504 23.00 -46.70 -44.86
N THR A 505 23.91 -46.07 -45.59
CA THR A 505 24.76 -46.74 -46.59
C THR A 505 26.07 -47.17 -45.93
N GLU A 506 26.37 -48.48 -45.93
CA GLU A 506 27.53 -49.14 -45.31
C GLU A 506 28.90 -48.73 -45.90
N ALA A 507 29.25 -47.44 -45.87
CA ALA A 507 30.58 -46.98 -46.23
C ALA A 507 31.35 -46.59 -44.95
N PRO A 508 32.48 -47.25 -44.65
CA PRO A 508 33.35 -46.82 -43.56
C PRO A 508 34.01 -45.49 -43.96
N PHE A 509 34.03 -44.54 -43.02
CA PHE A 509 34.81 -43.30 -43.13
C PHE A 509 36.30 -43.55 -42.97
#